data_AF-E5WV50-F1
#
_entry.id   AF-E5WV50-F1
#
_cell.length_a   1.000
_cell.length_b   1.000
_cell.length_c   1.000
_cell.angle_alpha   90.00
_cell.angle_beta   90.00
_cell.angle_gamma   90.00
#
_symmetry.space_group_name_H-M   'P 1'
#
loop_
_entity.id
_entity.type
_entity.pdbx_description
1 polymer ?
#
loop_
_entity_poly.entity_id
_entity_poly.type
_entity_poly.pdbx_seq_one_letter_code
_entity_poly.pdbx_strand_id
1 'polypeptide(L)'
;MMKRLCSIITLLVSFLLLTGKIQARITMPSLFSDGMVLQQQNLVAIWGSSDRKQQRITVKPSWSNKEYTTVSDDLGRWKMKLETPVYGGPYNIEVSDGETVRLSNILIGEVWLCSGQSNMDMRMGGRYDEPVIGSLDAIVTSRNSQIRMFTVDGKMDSIPLADCEGRWQEASSETVPDFTAVGYFFACKLNSVLGVPVGIIHASYGGSRVEAWMSKESIEPYKDLQEVRNGSILYNGMLSPVIGYGIRGCLWYQGEANIDAPDLYTQLFPALVNDWRRQWKIGEFPFYYAQIAPFNYNKGEEKGKNSAFLREAQMKCLRYIPSSGMIVLTDVGDAHTIHPMEKETVGNRFAYLALGRTYGKKGFPVTGPLYRSMKVEGNKIILSFDEIGKGLTTFRRPFTGFEIAGEDRIFHPADARLGEGAQTVVVSNPEVKHPVAVRYAFKDYVEGCLFNMSGLPASSFRTDNW
;
A
#
# COMPACT_ATOMS: atom_id res chain seq x y z
N MET A 1 -74.62 16.32 -31.80
CA MET A 1 -73.83 15.90 -30.62
C MET A 1 -72.79 14.80 -30.90
N MET A 2 -72.85 14.07 -32.03
CA MET A 2 -71.91 12.96 -32.32
C MET A 2 -70.64 13.32 -33.12
N LYS A 3 -70.54 14.49 -33.77
CA LYS A 3 -69.35 14.88 -34.55
C LYS A 3 -68.22 15.52 -33.73
N ARG A 4 -68.48 15.95 -32.48
CA ARG A 4 -67.46 16.52 -31.58
C ARG A 4 -66.81 15.49 -30.66
N LEU A 5 -67.35 14.28 -30.57
CA LEU A 5 -66.81 13.21 -29.71
C LEU A 5 -65.69 12.42 -30.41
N CYS A 6 -65.73 12.27 -31.74
CA CYS A 6 -64.66 11.58 -32.49
C CYS A 6 -63.34 12.35 -32.50
N SER A 7 -63.35 13.69 -32.62
CA SER A 7 -62.11 14.48 -32.67
C SER A 7 -61.37 14.57 -31.32
N ILE A 8 -62.07 14.39 -30.20
CA ILE A 8 -61.47 14.40 -28.86
C ILE A 8 -60.81 13.04 -28.56
N ILE A 9 -61.38 11.94 -29.07
CA ILE A 9 -60.78 10.60 -28.93
C ILE A 9 -59.53 10.46 -29.81
N THR A 10 -59.49 11.06 -31.00
CA THR A 10 -58.27 11.05 -31.84
C THR A 10 -57.14 11.89 -31.23
N LEU A 11 -57.44 12.99 -30.54
CA LEU A 11 -56.44 13.84 -29.89
C LEU A 11 -55.86 13.20 -28.60
N LEU A 12 -56.66 12.41 -27.87
CA LEU A 12 -56.21 11.66 -26.69
C LEU A 12 -55.37 10.43 -27.06
N VAL A 13 -55.60 9.81 -28.21
CA VAL A 13 -54.78 8.68 -28.70
C VAL A 13 -53.43 9.15 -29.25
N SER A 14 -53.33 10.37 -29.79
CA SER A 14 -52.04 10.96 -30.20
C SER A 14 -51.15 11.41 -29.04
N PHE A 15 -51.72 11.67 -27.85
CA PHE A 15 -50.93 12.06 -26.67
C PHE A 15 -50.41 10.84 -25.86
N LEU A 16 -50.94 9.64 -26.12
CA LEU A 16 -50.50 8.38 -25.49
C LEU A 16 -49.33 7.68 -26.20
N LEU A 17 -48.84 8.21 -27.33
CA LEU A 17 -47.70 7.66 -28.07
C LEU A 17 -46.40 8.48 -27.95
N LEU A 18 -46.41 9.56 -27.16
CA LEU A 18 -45.18 10.19 -26.66
C LEU A 18 -44.77 9.53 -25.34
N THR A 19 -44.60 8.19 -25.36
CA THR A 19 -43.71 7.55 -24.42
C THR A 19 -42.31 8.00 -24.80
N GLY A 20 -41.85 9.11 -24.21
CA GLY A 20 -40.44 9.44 -24.22
C GLY A 20 -39.71 8.18 -23.76
N LYS A 21 -38.93 7.57 -24.66
CA LYS A 21 -38.04 6.49 -24.28
C LYS A 21 -37.14 7.09 -23.21
N ILE A 22 -37.37 6.77 -21.94
CA ILE A 22 -36.42 7.03 -20.87
C ILE A 22 -35.16 6.30 -21.31
N GLN A 23 -34.22 7.03 -21.91
CA GLN A 23 -33.01 6.47 -22.48
C GLN A 23 -32.15 5.99 -21.31
N ALA A 24 -31.70 4.74 -21.38
CA ALA A 24 -30.95 4.14 -20.28
C ALA A 24 -29.61 4.86 -20.12
N ARG A 25 -29.20 5.16 -18.90
CA ARG A 25 -27.90 5.79 -18.66
C ARG A 25 -27.02 4.89 -17.82
N ILE A 26 -25.96 4.38 -18.43
CA ILE A 26 -24.86 3.74 -17.71
C ILE A 26 -24.18 4.77 -16.81
N THR A 27 -23.97 4.39 -15.56
CA THR A 27 -23.15 5.14 -14.60
C THR A 27 -21.93 4.30 -14.22
N MET A 28 -20.75 4.86 -14.48
CA MET A 28 -19.47 4.27 -14.12
C MET A 28 -18.99 4.84 -12.77
N PRO A 29 -18.44 4.01 -11.87
CA PRO A 29 -17.72 4.48 -10.69
C PRO A 29 -16.58 5.43 -11.06
N SER A 30 -16.22 6.37 -10.18
CA SER A 30 -15.20 7.41 -10.42
C SER A 30 -13.84 6.83 -10.85
N LEU A 31 -13.50 5.63 -10.36
CA LEU A 31 -12.27 4.91 -10.70
C LEU A 31 -12.17 4.55 -12.19
N PHE A 32 -13.31 4.40 -12.88
CA PHE A 32 -13.40 4.18 -14.33
C PHE A 32 -13.71 5.49 -15.02
N SER A 33 -12.68 6.31 -15.19
CA SER A 33 -12.76 7.61 -15.83
C SER A 33 -11.68 7.76 -16.90
N ASP A 34 -11.77 8.84 -17.68
CA ASP A 34 -10.75 9.20 -18.65
C ASP A 34 -9.38 9.33 -17.98
N GLY A 35 -8.34 8.90 -18.67
CA GLY A 35 -6.98 8.95 -18.12
C GLY A 35 -6.64 7.78 -17.19
N MET A 36 -7.51 6.80 -16.97
CA MET A 36 -7.17 5.66 -16.10
C MET A 36 -6.03 4.78 -16.62
N VAL A 37 -5.45 3.99 -15.72
CA VAL A 37 -4.47 2.94 -16.05
C VAL A 37 -5.03 1.59 -15.64
N LEU A 38 -5.13 0.65 -16.58
CA LEU A 38 -5.54 -0.73 -16.30
C LEU A 38 -4.33 -1.66 -16.24
N GLN A 39 -4.39 -2.65 -15.35
CA GLN A 39 -3.35 -3.65 -15.20
C GLN A 39 -3.18 -4.50 -16.47
N GLN A 40 -1.97 -4.57 -17.00
CA GLN A 40 -1.61 -5.31 -18.20
C GLN A 40 -1.59 -6.83 -17.98
N GLN A 41 -1.74 -7.57 -19.09
CA GLN A 41 -1.63 -9.02 -19.18
C GLN A 41 -2.48 -9.75 -18.12
N ASN A 42 -3.71 -9.27 -17.92
CA ASN A 42 -4.60 -9.75 -16.88
C ASN A 42 -6.07 -9.72 -17.34
N LEU A 43 -6.91 -10.46 -16.63
CA LEU A 43 -8.37 -10.37 -16.72
C LEU A 43 -8.88 -9.34 -15.69
N VAL A 44 -8.88 -8.06 -16.09
CA VAL A 44 -9.27 -6.95 -15.21
C VAL A 44 -10.78 -6.84 -15.12
N ALA A 45 -11.31 -6.59 -13.93
CA ALA A 45 -12.75 -6.36 -13.79
C ALA A 45 -13.11 -4.92 -14.18
N ILE A 46 -14.25 -4.76 -14.83
CA ILE A 46 -14.93 -3.49 -15.06
C ILE A 46 -16.37 -3.64 -14.58
N TRP A 47 -16.91 -2.60 -13.94
CA TRP A 47 -18.26 -2.63 -13.39
C TRP A 47 -18.90 -1.25 -13.43
N GLY A 48 -20.22 -1.24 -13.28
CA GLY A 48 -21.02 -0.04 -13.18
C GLY A 48 -22.47 -0.37 -12.88
N SER A 49 -23.33 0.60 -13.12
CA SER A 49 -24.77 0.44 -13.01
C SER A 49 -25.48 0.99 -14.26
N SER A 50 -26.68 0.49 -14.50
CA SER A 50 -27.66 1.06 -15.44
C SER A 50 -28.92 1.35 -14.62
N ASP A 51 -29.64 2.40 -15.01
CA ASP A 51 -30.97 2.70 -14.47
C ASP A 51 -32.03 1.65 -14.90
N ARG A 52 -31.68 0.76 -15.83
CA ARG A 52 -32.48 -0.39 -16.26
C ARG A 52 -31.98 -1.71 -15.65
N LYS A 53 -32.95 -2.51 -15.20
CA LYS A 53 -32.74 -3.85 -14.65
C LYS A 53 -32.73 -4.88 -15.76
N GLN A 54 -31.97 -5.97 -15.58
CA GLN A 54 -31.93 -7.09 -16.53
C GLN A 54 -31.58 -6.63 -17.96
N GLN A 55 -30.80 -5.56 -18.08
CA GLN A 55 -30.45 -4.96 -19.37
C GLN A 55 -29.14 -5.56 -19.90
N ARG A 56 -29.10 -5.85 -21.20
CA ARG A 56 -27.86 -6.28 -21.86
C ARG A 56 -26.88 -5.10 -21.89
N ILE A 57 -25.69 -5.33 -21.34
CA ILE A 57 -24.57 -4.39 -21.35
C ILE A 57 -23.48 -4.94 -22.28
N THR A 58 -22.97 -4.09 -23.16
CA THR A 58 -21.88 -4.37 -24.09
C THR A 58 -20.66 -3.53 -23.73
N VAL A 59 -19.46 -4.10 -23.75
CA VAL A 59 -18.20 -3.41 -23.51
C VAL A 59 -17.22 -3.70 -24.66
N LYS A 60 -16.68 -2.65 -25.27
CA LYS A 60 -15.76 -2.69 -26.42
C LYS A 60 -14.48 -1.92 -26.12
N PRO A 61 -13.39 -2.61 -25.73
CA PRO A 61 -12.09 -1.99 -25.64
C PRO A 61 -11.44 -1.81 -27.01
N SER A 62 -10.81 -0.66 -27.28
CA SER A 62 -10.22 -0.34 -28.59
C SER A 62 -8.89 -1.06 -28.88
N TRP A 63 -8.31 -1.77 -27.92
CA TRP A 63 -7.09 -2.58 -28.11
C TRP A 63 -7.37 -3.97 -28.70
N SER A 64 -8.63 -4.31 -28.93
CA SER A 64 -9.02 -5.58 -29.55
C SER A 64 -10.29 -5.42 -30.36
N ASN A 65 -10.57 -6.35 -31.27
CA ASN A 65 -11.85 -6.42 -31.99
C ASN A 65 -12.94 -7.16 -31.17
N LYS A 66 -12.68 -7.47 -29.89
CA LYS A 66 -13.56 -8.29 -29.06
C LYS A 66 -14.65 -7.43 -28.43
N GLU A 67 -15.89 -7.89 -28.56
CA GLU A 67 -17.05 -7.37 -27.85
C GLU A 67 -17.36 -8.27 -26.66
N TYR A 68 -17.46 -7.69 -25.47
CA TYR A 68 -17.86 -8.40 -24.24
C TYR A 68 -19.29 -8.04 -23.91
N THR A 69 -20.07 -8.99 -23.41
CA THR A 69 -21.47 -8.74 -23.02
C THR A 69 -21.80 -9.37 -21.68
N THR A 70 -22.60 -8.68 -20.88
CA THR A 70 -23.21 -9.18 -19.64
C THR A 70 -24.65 -8.65 -19.51
N VAL A 71 -25.33 -9.01 -18.43
CA VAL A 71 -26.66 -8.50 -18.10
C VAL A 71 -26.61 -7.85 -16.72
N SER A 72 -27.25 -6.68 -16.56
CA SER A 72 -27.38 -6.04 -15.25
C SER A 72 -28.30 -6.82 -14.32
N ASP A 73 -28.02 -6.81 -13.02
CA ASP A 73 -28.86 -7.48 -12.02
C ASP A 73 -30.19 -6.73 -11.76
N ASP A 74 -30.98 -7.22 -10.81
CA ASP A 74 -32.26 -6.60 -10.41
C ASP A 74 -32.12 -5.23 -9.75
N LEU A 75 -30.89 -4.83 -9.43
CA LEU A 75 -30.51 -3.51 -8.93
C LEU A 75 -29.80 -2.67 -10.01
N GLY A 76 -29.76 -3.15 -11.26
CA GLY A 76 -29.11 -2.47 -12.38
C GLY A 76 -27.58 -2.55 -12.37
N ARG A 77 -26.96 -3.27 -11.43
CA ARG A 77 -25.50 -3.40 -11.32
C ARG A 77 -24.99 -4.45 -12.28
N TRP A 78 -23.82 -4.21 -12.85
CA TRP A 78 -23.18 -5.17 -13.74
C TRP A 78 -21.67 -5.19 -13.49
N LYS A 79 -21.07 -6.36 -13.73
CA LYS A 79 -19.62 -6.56 -13.62
C LYS A 79 -19.21 -7.61 -14.65
N MET A 80 -18.07 -7.39 -15.29
CA MET A 80 -17.45 -8.36 -16.20
C MET A 80 -15.93 -8.26 -16.13
N LYS A 81 -15.23 -9.18 -16.80
CA LYS A 81 -13.78 -9.15 -16.92
C LYS A 81 -13.37 -8.88 -18.37
N LEU A 82 -12.43 -7.97 -18.56
CA LEU A 82 -11.80 -7.65 -19.84
C LEU A 82 -10.40 -8.24 -19.86
N GLU A 83 -10.00 -8.76 -21.02
CA GLU A 83 -8.63 -9.19 -21.25
C GLU A 83 -7.80 -7.99 -21.71
N THR A 84 -6.71 -7.73 -20.99
CA THR A 84 -5.81 -6.62 -21.29
C THR A 84 -4.55 -7.14 -22.00
N PRO A 85 -4.04 -6.38 -22.99
CA PRO A 85 -2.82 -6.74 -23.70
C PRO A 85 -1.60 -6.50 -22.81
N VAL A 86 -0.42 -6.71 -23.39
CA VAL A 86 0.80 -6.05 -22.89
C VAL A 86 0.61 -4.53 -22.91
N TYR A 87 1.41 -3.81 -22.12
CA TYR A 87 1.32 -2.37 -21.95
C TYR A 87 1.19 -1.56 -23.25
N GLY A 88 0.56 -0.38 -23.17
CA GLY A 88 0.42 0.54 -24.29
C GLY A 88 -0.73 1.54 -24.10
N GLY A 89 -1.14 2.17 -25.20
CA GLY A 89 -2.17 3.19 -25.24
C GLY A 89 -1.65 4.50 -25.87
N PRO A 90 -2.46 5.56 -25.88
CA PRO A 90 -3.80 5.64 -25.29
C PRO A 90 -4.85 4.82 -26.04
N TYR A 91 -5.72 4.16 -25.30
CA TYR A 91 -6.88 3.42 -25.80
C TYR A 91 -8.20 4.04 -25.32
N ASN A 92 -9.32 3.47 -25.77
CA ASN A 92 -10.66 3.83 -25.33
C ASN A 92 -11.46 2.57 -24.98
N ILE A 93 -12.47 2.69 -24.12
CA ILE A 93 -13.47 1.65 -23.86
C ILE A 93 -14.85 2.27 -24.09
N GLU A 94 -15.66 1.63 -24.91
CA GLU A 94 -17.07 1.97 -25.07
C GLU A 94 -17.93 0.98 -24.27
N VAL A 95 -18.77 1.50 -23.39
CA VAL A 95 -19.75 0.74 -22.61
C VAL A 95 -21.13 1.16 -23.08
N SER A 96 -21.98 0.20 -23.43
CA SER A 96 -23.30 0.47 -24.00
C SER A 96 -24.38 -0.43 -23.45
N ASP A 97 -25.53 0.14 -23.11
CA ASP A 97 -26.78 -0.57 -22.80
C ASP A 97 -27.89 -0.20 -23.78
N GLY A 98 -27.50 0.38 -24.92
CA GLY A 98 -28.37 1.09 -25.86
C GLY A 98 -27.91 2.54 -26.03
N GLU A 99 -27.46 3.18 -24.94
CA GLU A 99 -26.68 4.43 -24.97
C GLU A 99 -25.22 4.13 -24.71
N THR A 100 -24.30 4.86 -25.34
CA THR A 100 -22.86 4.59 -25.24
C THR A 100 -22.16 5.62 -24.37
N VAL A 101 -21.48 5.15 -23.33
CA VAL A 101 -20.49 5.90 -22.55
C VAL A 101 -19.10 5.52 -23.04
N ARG A 102 -18.26 6.51 -23.34
CA ARG A 102 -16.90 6.30 -23.81
C ARG A 102 -15.90 6.79 -22.77
N LEU A 103 -15.03 5.88 -22.32
CA LEU A 103 -13.86 6.18 -21.50
C LEU A 103 -12.66 6.32 -22.44
N SER A 104 -11.92 7.42 -22.32
CA SER A 104 -10.87 7.82 -23.25
C SER A 104 -9.49 7.95 -22.57
N ASN A 105 -8.43 7.99 -23.38
CA ASN A 105 -7.05 8.15 -22.88
C ASN A 105 -6.66 7.08 -21.85
N ILE A 106 -6.97 5.81 -22.10
CA ILE A 106 -6.66 4.71 -21.17
C ILE A 106 -5.27 4.15 -21.46
N LEU A 107 -4.44 4.01 -20.43
CA LEU A 107 -3.18 3.27 -20.54
C LEU A 107 -3.36 1.85 -20.02
N ILE A 108 -2.65 0.90 -20.65
CA ILE A 108 -2.46 -0.45 -20.12
C ILE A 108 -1.03 -0.50 -19.57
N GLY A 109 -0.85 -0.90 -18.31
CA GLY A 109 0.45 -0.87 -17.64
C GLY A 109 0.45 -1.61 -16.30
N GLU A 110 1.28 -1.18 -15.36
CA GLU A 110 1.31 -1.73 -14.01
C GLU A 110 0.49 -0.85 -13.07
N VAL A 111 -0.41 -1.45 -12.29
CA VAL A 111 -1.26 -0.72 -11.35
C VAL A 111 -0.96 -1.18 -9.93
N TRP A 112 -0.65 -0.24 -9.03
CA TRP A 112 -0.33 -0.54 -7.63
C TRP A 112 -1.24 0.22 -6.69
N LEU A 113 -1.73 -0.45 -5.65
CA LEU A 113 -2.45 0.17 -4.54
C LEU A 113 -1.43 0.70 -3.53
N CYS A 114 -1.54 1.96 -3.15
CA CYS A 114 -0.80 2.58 -2.05
C CYS A 114 -1.77 2.90 -0.92
N SER A 115 -1.61 2.27 0.24
CA SER A 115 -2.52 2.42 1.38
C SER A 115 -1.79 2.47 2.72
N GLY A 116 -2.53 2.79 3.77
CA GLY A 116 -2.03 2.94 5.14
C GLY A 116 -2.45 4.26 5.76
N GLN A 117 -1.51 4.93 6.44
CA GLN A 117 -1.77 6.17 7.18
C GLN A 117 -0.96 7.36 6.66
N SER A 118 -0.76 8.37 7.52
CA SER A 118 -0.15 9.66 7.20
C SER A 118 1.20 9.58 6.47
N ASN A 119 2.03 8.58 6.76
CA ASN A 119 3.32 8.41 6.07
C ASN A 119 3.16 7.93 4.62
N MET A 120 2.12 7.16 4.28
CA MET A 120 1.72 6.90 2.90
C MET A 120 1.04 8.14 2.28
N ASP A 121 0.27 8.86 3.08
CA ASP A 121 -0.49 10.05 2.67
C ASP A 121 0.35 11.32 2.49
N MET A 122 1.64 11.29 2.85
CA MET A 122 2.49 12.46 2.76
C MET A 122 2.59 12.91 1.30
N ARG A 123 2.14 14.13 1.02
CA ARG A 123 2.10 14.69 -0.33
C ARG A 123 3.49 15.18 -0.75
N MET A 124 3.78 15.20 -2.04
CA MET A 124 5.07 15.71 -2.54
C MET A 124 5.32 17.17 -2.16
N GLY A 125 4.26 17.99 -2.12
CA GLY A 125 4.33 19.38 -1.67
C GLY A 125 4.58 19.56 -0.16
N GLY A 126 4.65 18.46 0.60
CA GLY A 126 4.79 18.48 2.06
C GLY A 126 3.51 18.87 2.79
N ARG A 127 3.64 19.10 4.10
CA ARG A 127 2.60 19.65 4.98
C ARG A 127 3.17 20.78 5.84
N TYR A 128 2.34 21.36 6.70
CA TYR A 128 2.77 22.40 7.63
C TYR A 128 3.95 21.90 8.49
N ASP A 129 5.12 22.52 8.29
CA ASP A 129 6.39 22.19 8.96
C ASP A 129 6.92 20.76 8.72
N GLU A 130 6.47 20.12 7.64
CA GLU A 130 6.86 18.74 7.29
C GLU A 130 7.21 18.66 5.80
N PRO A 131 8.43 19.07 5.42
CA PRO A 131 8.86 19.04 4.03
C PRO A 131 9.18 17.61 3.58
N VAL A 132 9.09 17.38 2.27
CA VAL A 132 9.71 16.22 1.62
C VAL A 132 11.04 16.66 1.02
N ILE A 133 12.13 16.02 1.44
CA ILE A 133 13.47 16.28 0.88
C ILE A 133 13.46 15.91 -0.61
N GLY A 134 14.01 16.80 -1.45
CA GLY A 134 14.02 16.63 -2.90
C GLY A 134 12.69 16.95 -3.61
N SER A 135 11.66 17.39 -2.90
CA SER A 135 10.33 17.70 -3.46
C SER A 135 10.37 18.66 -4.65
N LEU A 136 11.13 19.76 -4.56
CA LEU A 136 11.20 20.75 -5.63
C LEU A 136 11.71 20.14 -6.94
N ASP A 137 12.80 19.38 -6.88
CA ASP A 137 13.38 18.71 -8.06
C ASP A 137 12.41 17.68 -8.66
N ALA A 138 11.78 16.87 -7.79
CA ALA A 138 10.77 15.90 -8.19
C ALA A 138 9.56 16.55 -8.87
N ILE A 139 9.12 17.73 -8.41
CA ILE A 139 7.99 18.48 -8.98
C ILE A 139 8.38 19.12 -10.33
N VAL A 140 9.52 19.81 -10.43
CA VAL A 140 9.88 20.51 -11.68
C VAL A 140 10.25 19.56 -12.82
N THR A 141 10.69 18.34 -12.50
CA THR A 141 11.02 17.29 -13.50
C THR A 141 9.89 16.29 -13.76
N SER A 142 8.72 16.49 -13.14
CA SER A 142 7.65 15.48 -13.07
C SER A 142 6.85 15.21 -14.34
N ARG A 143 7.10 15.93 -15.44
CA ARG A 143 6.31 15.78 -16.67
C ARG A 143 6.49 14.39 -17.27
N ASN A 144 5.55 13.49 -16.97
CA ASN A 144 5.58 12.11 -17.43
C ASN A 144 4.15 11.56 -17.57
N SER A 145 3.61 11.55 -18.80
CA SER A 145 2.25 11.06 -19.06
C SER A 145 2.07 9.56 -18.83
N GLN A 146 3.16 8.80 -18.66
CA GLN A 146 3.13 7.37 -18.38
C GLN A 146 2.95 7.05 -16.88
N ILE A 147 2.99 8.06 -16.01
CA ILE A 147 2.72 7.91 -14.58
C ILE A 147 1.42 8.63 -14.27
N ARG A 148 0.47 7.91 -13.65
CA ARG A 148 -0.83 8.47 -13.28
C ARG A 148 -1.23 8.04 -11.88
N MET A 149 -1.94 8.90 -11.17
CA MET A 149 -2.43 8.61 -9.83
C MET A 149 -3.93 8.88 -9.74
N PHE A 150 -4.66 7.95 -9.13
CA PHE A 150 -6.01 8.14 -8.64
C PHE A 150 -5.95 8.23 -7.12
N THR A 151 -6.24 9.40 -6.57
CA THR A 151 -6.35 9.57 -5.12
C THR A 151 -7.81 9.43 -4.72
N VAL A 152 -8.07 8.48 -3.81
CA VAL A 152 -9.38 8.28 -3.19
C VAL A 152 -9.55 9.33 -2.10
N ASP A 153 -10.63 10.12 -2.18
CA ASP A 153 -10.90 11.13 -1.17
C ASP A 153 -11.20 10.50 0.20
N GLY A 154 -10.75 11.17 1.26
CA GLY A 154 -10.84 10.68 2.63
C GLY A 154 -12.29 10.62 3.13
N LYS A 155 -12.85 9.41 3.23
CA LYS A 155 -14.23 9.18 3.70
C LYS A 155 -14.30 8.03 4.70
N MET A 156 -14.94 8.27 5.84
CA MET A 156 -15.26 7.25 6.83
C MET A 156 -16.73 6.90 6.71
N ASP A 157 -17.07 5.60 6.70
CA ASP A 157 -18.46 5.17 6.63
C ASP A 157 -18.70 3.89 7.45
N SER A 158 -19.90 3.75 8.00
CA SER A 158 -20.35 2.56 8.72
C SER A 158 -20.74 1.41 7.80
N ILE A 159 -21.01 1.70 6.52
CA ILE A 159 -21.39 0.71 5.50
C ILE A 159 -20.48 0.78 4.27
N PRO A 160 -20.18 -0.37 3.63
CA PRO A 160 -19.39 -0.39 2.41
C PRO A 160 -19.99 0.47 1.31
N LEU A 161 -19.22 1.44 0.81
CA LEU A 161 -19.61 2.26 -0.32
C LEU A 161 -19.34 1.53 -1.65
N ALA A 162 -20.20 1.79 -2.64
CA ALA A 162 -20.08 1.25 -3.99
C ALA A 162 -19.23 2.13 -4.92
N ASP A 163 -19.04 3.40 -4.56
CA ASP A 163 -18.25 4.39 -5.30
C ASP A 163 -17.54 5.35 -4.33
N CYS A 164 -16.54 6.05 -4.85
CA CYS A 164 -15.73 7.04 -4.13
C CYS A 164 -15.61 8.34 -4.93
N GLU A 165 -15.16 9.39 -4.27
CA GLU A 165 -14.71 10.62 -4.93
C GLU A 165 -13.21 10.52 -5.22
N GLY A 166 -12.78 11.05 -6.36
CA GLY A 166 -11.41 10.98 -6.84
C GLY A 166 -11.33 11.11 -8.36
N ARG A 167 -10.14 11.32 -8.89
CA ARG A 167 -9.89 11.38 -10.34
C ARG A 167 -8.48 10.91 -10.69
N TRP A 168 -8.33 10.34 -11.88
CA TRP A 168 -7.01 10.06 -12.44
C TRP A 168 -6.33 11.35 -12.88
N GLN A 169 -5.08 11.52 -12.49
CA GLN A 169 -4.25 12.65 -12.87
C GLN A 169 -2.93 12.16 -13.47
N GLU A 170 -2.52 12.75 -14.58
CA GLU A 170 -1.19 12.54 -15.16
C GLU A 170 -0.12 13.26 -14.33
N ALA A 171 1.08 12.69 -14.23
CA ALA A 171 2.18 13.33 -13.53
C ALA A 171 2.67 14.58 -14.28
N SER A 172 2.63 15.71 -13.60
CA SER A 172 3.08 17.02 -14.08
C SER A 172 3.41 17.91 -12.88
N SER A 173 4.06 19.05 -13.13
CA SER A 173 4.41 20.01 -12.09
C SER A 173 3.17 20.61 -11.40
N GLU A 174 1.99 20.52 -12.03
CA GLU A 174 0.71 21.00 -11.49
C GLU A 174 0.01 19.95 -10.60
N THR A 175 0.30 18.67 -10.79
CA THR A 175 -0.43 17.56 -10.14
C THR A 175 0.41 16.82 -9.12
N VAL A 176 1.71 16.63 -9.38
CA VAL A 176 2.63 15.93 -8.48
C VAL A 176 2.72 16.53 -7.08
N PRO A 177 2.59 17.86 -6.84
CA PRO A 177 2.53 18.39 -5.49
C PRO A 177 1.48 17.71 -4.59
N ASP A 178 0.36 17.22 -5.15
CA ASP A 178 -0.71 16.56 -4.41
C ASP A 178 -0.61 15.03 -4.37
N PHE A 179 0.31 14.43 -5.11
CA PHE A 179 0.51 12.98 -5.13
C PHE A 179 1.14 12.50 -3.81
N THR A 180 0.84 11.26 -3.39
CA THR A 180 1.66 10.60 -2.36
C THR A 180 3.12 10.57 -2.82
N ALA A 181 4.01 11.13 -2.01
CA ALA A 181 5.43 11.18 -2.33
C ALA A 181 6.02 9.76 -2.45
N VAL A 182 5.67 8.86 -1.54
CA VAL A 182 6.12 7.47 -1.56
C VAL A 182 5.64 6.75 -2.82
N GLY A 183 4.34 6.85 -3.13
CA GLY A 183 3.76 6.20 -4.31
C GLY A 183 4.31 6.78 -5.62
N TYR A 184 4.55 8.09 -5.69
CA TYR A 184 5.13 8.74 -6.85
C TYR A 184 6.58 8.32 -7.10
N PHE A 185 7.45 8.34 -6.09
CA PHE A 185 8.85 7.91 -6.26
C PHE A 185 8.94 6.41 -6.60
N PHE A 186 8.08 5.58 -6.00
CA PHE A 186 7.93 4.18 -6.41
C PHE A 186 7.56 4.07 -7.90
N ALA A 187 6.53 4.79 -8.36
CA ALA A 187 6.08 4.76 -9.74
C ALA A 187 7.16 5.25 -10.72
N CYS A 188 7.89 6.30 -10.36
CA CYS A 188 9.02 6.80 -11.14
C CYS A 188 10.09 5.72 -11.32
N LYS A 189 10.46 5.02 -10.23
CA LYS A 189 11.46 3.95 -10.31
C LYS A 189 10.99 2.78 -11.16
N LEU A 190 9.74 2.33 -10.99
CA LEU A 190 9.18 1.24 -11.80
C LEU A 190 9.10 1.63 -13.27
N ASN A 191 8.57 2.81 -13.58
CA ASN A 191 8.44 3.31 -14.94
C ASN A 191 9.81 3.40 -15.63
N SER A 192 10.82 3.94 -14.94
CA SER A 192 12.19 4.06 -15.46
C SER A 192 12.85 2.71 -15.73
N VAL A 193 12.68 1.71 -14.85
CA VAL A 193 13.36 0.41 -14.97
C VAL A 193 12.64 -0.56 -15.89
N LEU A 194 11.30 -0.52 -15.91
CA LEU A 194 10.48 -1.44 -16.71
C LEU A 194 10.13 -0.87 -18.08
N GLY A 195 10.11 0.45 -18.24
CA GLY A 195 9.72 1.11 -19.49
C GLY A 195 8.22 0.99 -19.80
N VAL A 196 7.37 0.87 -18.77
CA VAL A 196 5.92 0.65 -18.90
C VAL A 196 5.13 1.74 -18.17
N PRO A 197 3.88 2.05 -18.56
CA PRO A 197 3.00 2.93 -17.79
C PRO A 197 2.79 2.40 -16.37
N VAL A 198 2.71 3.30 -15.40
CA VAL A 198 2.45 2.98 -14.00
C VAL A 198 1.28 3.80 -13.47
N GLY A 199 0.23 3.11 -13.03
CA GLY A 199 -0.89 3.68 -12.30
C GLY A 199 -0.74 3.45 -10.81
N ILE A 200 -0.95 4.49 -10.01
CA ILE A 200 -1.09 4.38 -8.56
C ILE A 200 -2.55 4.63 -8.19
N ILE A 201 -3.15 3.73 -7.42
CA ILE A 201 -4.37 4.01 -6.67
C ILE A 201 -3.95 4.31 -5.24
N HIS A 202 -4.19 5.54 -4.78
CA HIS A 202 -3.80 6.00 -3.46
C HIS A 202 -5.02 6.09 -2.55
N ALA A 203 -5.04 5.29 -1.48
CA ALA A 203 -6.10 5.24 -0.48
C ALA A 203 -5.50 5.09 0.91
N SER A 204 -5.18 6.20 1.57
CA SER A 204 -4.65 6.23 2.94
C SER A 204 -5.32 7.30 3.79
N TYR A 205 -5.23 7.18 5.11
CA TYR A 205 -5.86 8.12 6.01
C TYR A 205 -5.01 8.35 7.27
N GLY A 206 -4.68 9.61 7.57
CA GLY A 206 -3.85 9.99 8.72
C GLY A 206 -4.38 9.45 10.06
N GLY A 207 -3.49 8.91 10.89
CA GLY A 207 -3.86 8.39 12.22
C GLY A 207 -4.69 7.09 12.20
N SER A 208 -4.93 6.49 11.04
CA SER A 208 -5.69 5.25 10.95
C SER A 208 -4.95 4.08 11.60
N ARG A 209 -5.70 3.23 12.30
CA ARG A 209 -5.25 1.93 12.80
C ARG A 209 -5.58 0.82 11.82
N VAL A 210 -4.86 -0.30 11.88
CA VAL A 210 -5.03 -1.44 10.96
C VAL A 210 -6.46 -1.97 10.91
N GLU A 211 -7.16 -2.01 12.04
CA GLU A 211 -8.55 -2.48 12.16
C GLU A 211 -9.57 -1.61 11.41
N ALA A 212 -9.29 -0.32 11.18
CA ALA A 212 -10.18 0.55 10.43
C ALA A 212 -10.25 0.16 8.94
N TRP A 213 -9.24 -0.59 8.46
CA TRP A 213 -9.06 -1.04 7.10
C TRP A 213 -9.46 -2.51 6.87
N MET A 214 -9.98 -3.17 7.90
CA MET A 214 -10.47 -4.56 7.83
C MET A 214 -11.96 -4.56 7.47
N SER A 215 -12.42 -5.50 6.63
CA SER A 215 -13.87 -5.69 6.44
C SER A 215 -14.56 -6.08 7.75
N LYS A 216 -15.88 -5.95 7.77
CA LYS A 216 -16.70 -6.38 8.92
C LYS A 216 -16.42 -7.84 9.28
N GLU A 217 -16.37 -8.71 8.28
CA GLU A 217 -16.11 -10.14 8.47
C GLU A 217 -14.71 -10.40 9.03
N SER A 218 -13.71 -9.60 8.62
CA SER A 218 -12.34 -9.79 9.07
C SER A 218 -12.10 -9.28 10.49
N ILE A 219 -12.78 -8.20 10.91
CA ILE A 219 -12.60 -7.63 12.26
C ILE A 219 -13.49 -8.29 13.32
N GLU A 220 -14.56 -8.98 12.90
CA GLU A 220 -15.53 -9.62 13.80
C GLU A 220 -14.90 -10.46 14.94
N PRO A 221 -13.84 -11.27 14.71
CA PRO A 221 -13.21 -12.05 15.80
C PRO A 221 -12.53 -11.20 16.89
N TYR A 222 -12.29 -9.92 16.63
CA TYR A 222 -11.52 -9.01 17.48
C TYR A 222 -12.38 -7.84 18.01
N LYS A 223 -13.65 -7.75 17.63
CA LYS A 223 -14.50 -6.58 17.86
C LYS A 223 -14.67 -6.17 19.33
N ASP A 224 -14.57 -7.13 20.24
CA ASP A 224 -14.78 -6.93 21.68
C ASP A 224 -13.46 -6.63 22.44
N LEU A 225 -12.32 -6.59 21.73
CA LEU A 225 -11.03 -6.22 22.31
C LEU A 225 -10.94 -4.70 22.50
N GLN A 226 -10.45 -4.26 23.66
CA GLN A 226 -10.38 -2.85 24.06
C GLN A 226 -9.50 -2.01 23.11
N GLU A 227 -8.50 -2.62 22.50
CA GLU A 227 -7.55 -2.00 21.59
C GLU A 227 -8.11 -1.77 20.19
N VAL A 228 -9.20 -2.44 19.82
CA VAL A 228 -9.86 -2.31 18.52
C VAL A 228 -10.80 -1.11 18.55
N ARG A 229 -10.54 -0.15 17.66
CA ARG A 229 -11.31 1.09 17.58
C ARG A 229 -11.67 1.38 16.15
N ASN A 230 -12.89 1.90 15.94
CA ASN A 230 -13.33 2.35 14.62
C ASN A 230 -13.15 1.27 13.53
N GLY A 231 -13.44 0.02 13.88
CA GLY A 231 -13.30 -1.11 12.96
C GLY A 231 -14.06 -0.87 11.66
N SER A 232 -13.44 -1.22 10.54
CA SER A 232 -14.01 -1.16 9.19
C SER A 232 -14.38 0.21 8.61
N ILE A 233 -14.28 1.32 9.35
CA ILE A 233 -14.84 2.59 8.84
C ILE A 233 -14.13 3.11 7.58
N LEU A 234 -12.83 2.86 7.43
CA LEU A 234 -12.04 3.26 6.25
C LEU A 234 -12.06 2.18 5.16
N TYR A 235 -12.15 0.91 5.55
CA TYR A 235 -12.48 -0.16 4.61
C TYR A 235 -13.77 0.18 3.85
N ASN A 236 -14.81 0.56 4.60
CA ASN A 236 -16.13 0.87 4.07
C ASN A 236 -16.14 2.12 3.20
N GLY A 237 -15.59 3.23 3.71
CA GLY A 237 -15.67 4.53 3.07
C GLY A 237 -14.65 4.77 1.96
N MET A 238 -13.46 4.15 2.02
CA MET A 238 -12.38 4.40 1.05
C MET A 238 -12.02 3.17 0.22
N LEU A 239 -11.87 1.99 0.85
CA LEU A 239 -11.32 0.84 0.15
C LEU A 239 -12.37 0.05 -0.66
N SER A 240 -13.55 -0.15 -0.09
CA SER A 240 -14.65 -0.93 -0.70
C SER A 240 -14.96 -0.51 -2.15
N PRO A 241 -15.04 0.80 -2.48
CA PRO A 241 -15.22 1.25 -3.87
C PRO A 241 -14.13 0.82 -4.85
N VAL A 242 -12.91 0.56 -4.36
CA VAL A 242 -11.73 0.22 -5.17
C VAL A 242 -11.57 -1.30 -5.33
N ILE A 243 -12.13 -2.08 -4.40
CA ILE A 243 -11.94 -3.53 -4.36
C ILE A 243 -12.39 -4.19 -5.66
N GLY A 244 -11.46 -4.96 -6.23
CA GLY A 244 -11.66 -5.70 -7.48
C GLY A 244 -11.17 -4.98 -8.72
N TYR A 245 -10.63 -3.76 -8.61
CA TYR A 245 -9.86 -3.16 -9.70
C TYR A 245 -8.61 -3.99 -10.01
N GLY A 246 -8.20 -4.06 -11.27
CA GLY A 246 -6.97 -4.80 -11.61
C GLY A 246 -5.74 -4.14 -11.00
N ILE A 247 -5.07 -4.81 -10.06
CA ILE A 247 -3.80 -4.37 -9.48
C ILE A 247 -2.74 -5.46 -9.61
N ARG A 248 -1.47 -5.06 -9.70
CA ARG A 248 -0.31 -5.95 -9.57
C ARG A 248 -0.04 -6.28 -8.11
N GLY A 249 -0.17 -5.31 -7.21
CA GLY A 249 0.16 -5.48 -5.79
C GLY A 249 -0.19 -4.26 -4.94
N CYS A 250 0.15 -4.34 -3.66
CA CYS A 250 -0.12 -3.33 -2.65
C CYS A 250 1.18 -2.88 -1.95
N LEU A 251 1.28 -1.57 -1.71
CA LEU A 251 2.24 -0.93 -0.82
C LEU A 251 1.50 -0.42 0.41
N TRP A 252 1.92 -0.88 1.59
CA TRP A 252 1.28 -0.55 2.86
C TRP A 252 2.26 0.15 3.79
N TYR A 253 1.96 1.39 4.18
CA TYR A 253 2.74 2.12 5.17
C TYR A 253 1.84 2.58 6.31
N GLN A 254 1.77 1.73 7.34
CA GLN A 254 1.00 1.96 8.55
C GLN A 254 1.58 1.16 9.72
N GLY A 255 1.34 1.68 10.90
CA GLY A 255 1.58 0.98 12.15
C GLY A 255 1.69 1.95 13.32
N GLU A 256 2.09 3.19 13.08
CA GLU A 256 2.39 4.16 14.12
C GLU A 256 1.20 4.39 15.07
N ALA A 257 -0.03 4.28 14.56
CA ALA A 257 -1.24 4.37 15.37
C ALA A 257 -1.52 3.12 16.23
N ASN A 258 -0.86 1.99 16.00
CA ASN A 258 -1.01 0.69 16.70
C ASN A 258 0.20 0.33 17.59
N ILE A 259 1.12 1.26 17.86
CA ILE A 259 2.32 0.99 18.70
C ILE A 259 1.97 0.51 20.11
N ASP A 260 0.76 0.79 20.58
CA ASP A 260 0.21 0.40 21.88
C ASP A 260 -0.26 -1.06 21.92
N ALA A 261 -0.44 -1.72 20.76
CA ALA A 261 -0.99 -3.08 20.67
C ALA A 261 -0.17 -3.98 19.72
N PRO A 262 1.16 -4.14 19.91
CA PRO A 262 2.03 -4.85 18.97
C PRO A 262 1.70 -6.35 18.84
N ASP A 263 1.26 -7.01 19.93
CA ASP A 263 0.86 -8.42 19.85
C ASP A 263 -0.40 -8.62 19.02
N LEU A 264 -1.41 -7.78 19.27
CA LEU A 264 -2.65 -7.79 18.49
C LEU A 264 -2.37 -7.46 17.01
N TYR A 265 -1.42 -6.56 16.72
CA TYR A 265 -1.01 -6.25 15.35
C TYR A 265 -0.54 -7.50 14.58
N THR A 266 0.17 -8.44 15.23
CA THR A 266 0.58 -9.71 14.59
C THR A 266 -0.58 -10.62 14.20
N GLN A 267 -1.78 -10.36 14.69
CA GLN A 267 -3.00 -11.07 14.32
C GLN A 267 -3.81 -10.27 13.29
N LEU A 268 -4.02 -8.98 13.55
CA LEU A 268 -4.84 -8.11 12.70
C LEU A 268 -4.24 -7.92 11.31
N PHE A 269 -2.92 -7.68 11.20
CA PHE A 269 -2.32 -7.37 9.91
C PHE A 269 -2.34 -8.55 8.94
N PRO A 270 -1.97 -9.79 9.32
CA PRO A 270 -2.17 -10.95 8.45
C PRO A 270 -3.65 -11.23 8.12
N ALA A 271 -4.57 -11.02 9.07
CA ALA A 271 -6.00 -11.16 8.82
C ALA A 271 -6.49 -10.16 7.76
N LEU A 272 -6.08 -8.89 7.87
CA LEU A 272 -6.35 -7.84 6.88
C LEU A 272 -5.87 -8.24 5.48
N VAL A 273 -4.61 -8.70 5.35
CA VAL A 273 -4.06 -9.07 4.04
C VAL A 273 -4.82 -10.25 3.42
N ASN A 274 -5.14 -11.26 4.22
CA ASN A 274 -5.92 -12.41 3.77
C ASN A 274 -7.34 -12.02 3.34
N ASP A 275 -7.99 -11.16 4.11
CA ASP A 275 -9.30 -10.62 3.75
C ASP A 275 -9.26 -9.83 2.45
N TRP A 276 -8.31 -8.90 2.31
CA TRP A 276 -8.18 -8.12 1.08
C TRP A 276 -7.97 -9.01 -0.15
N ARG A 277 -7.10 -10.03 -0.08
CA ARG A 277 -6.90 -11.00 -1.17
C ARG A 277 -8.19 -11.75 -1.51
N ARG A 278 -8.96 -12.17 -0.49
CA ARG A 278 -10.27 -12.82 -0.66
C ARG A 278 -11.29 -11.89 -1.32
N GLN A 279 -11.34 -10.62 -0.92
CA GLN A 279 -12.28 -9.64 -1.45
C GLN A 279 -11.93 -9.23 -2.88
N TRP A 280 -10.63 -9.08 -3.19
CA TRP A 280 -10.15 -8.70 -4.51
C TRP A 280 -10.33 -9.79 -5.56
N LYS A 281 -10.24 -11.07 -5.16
CA LYS A 281 -10.44 -12.25 -6.02
C LYS A 281 -9.51 -12.28 -7.25
N ILE A 282 -8.27 -11.82 -7.08
CA ILE A 282 -7.20 -11.88 -8.09
C ILE A 282 -6.01 -12.75 -7.64
N GLY A 283 -6.21 -13.56 -6.60
CA GLY A 283 -5.17 -14.43 -6.04
C GLY A 283 -4.27 -13.73 -5.03
N GLU A 284 -3.11 -14.34 -4.79
CA GLU A 284 -2.13 -13.88 -3.80
C GLU A 284 -1.24 -12.77 -4.37
N PHE A 285 -1.80 -11.57 -4.57
CA PHE A 285 -1.02 -10.44 -5.07
C PHE A 285 0.09 -10.04 -4.06
N PRO A 286 1.26 -9.58 -4.54
CA PRO A 286 2.33 -9.02 -3.73
C PRO A 286 1.84 -7.97 -2.73
N PHE A 287 2.20 -8.17 -1.46
CA PHE A 287 1.85 -7.24 -0.38
C PHE A 287 3.13 -6.75 0.30
N TYR A 288 3.60 -5.57 -0.07
CA TYR A 288 4.82 -4.99 0.47
C TYR A 288 4.49 -3.92 1.50
N TYR A 289 5.20 -3.92 2.63
CA TYR A 289 4.95 -2.97 3.70
C TYR A 289 6.22 -2.35 4.27
N ALA A 290 6.07 -1.19 4.90
CA ALA A 290 7.14 -0.54 5.64
C ALA A 290 7.14 -0.99 7.10
N GLN A 291 8.31 -1.39 7.59
CA GLN A 291 8.57 -1.34 9.03
C GLN A 291 8.58 0.14 9.43
N ILE A 292 7.83 0.53 10.45
CA ILE A 292 7.71 1.95 10.82
C ILE A 292 9.09 2.54 11.15
N ALA A 293 9.27 3.81 10.79
CA ALA A 293 10.50 4.52 11.06
C ALA A 293 10.66 4.81 12.57
N PRO A 294 11.89 4.87 13.08
CA PRO A 294 12.14 5.37 14.44
C PRO A 294 11.67 6.81 14.60
N PHE A 295 10.99 7.08 15.70
CA PHE A 295 10.53 8.41 16.12
C PHE A 295 10.41 8.40 17.64
N ASN A 296 10.63 9.54 18.28
CA ASN A 296 10.42 9.64 19.72
C ASN A 296 8.92 9.80 20.03
N TYR A 297 8.23 8.69 20.28
CA TYR A 297 6.81 8.68 20.64
C TYR A 297 6.53 9.24 22.05
N ASN A 298 7.57 9.52 22.85
CA ASN A 298 7.50 10.07 24.22
C ASN A 298 6.60 9.26 25.16
N LYS A 299 6.51 7.94 24.97
CA LYS A 299 5.63 7.07 25.76
C LYS A 299 6.35 6.25 26.82
N GLY A 300 7.68 6.09 26.73
CA GLY A 300 8.51 5.31 27.66
C GLY A 300 9.02 3.99 27.07
N GLU A 301 9.73 3.19 27.87
CA GLU A 301 10.48 2.01 27.37
C GLU A 301 9.71 0.69 27.39
N GLU A 302 8.56 0.64 28.07
CA GLU A 302 7.77 -0.59 28.22
C GLU A 302 7.02 -0.96 26.93
N LYS A 303 6.50 -2.19 26.87
CA LYS A 303 5.66 -2.63 25.75
C LYS A 303 4.41 -1.77 25.64
N GLY A 304 4.05 -1.40 24.40
CA GLY A 304 2.96 -0.46 24.12
C GLY A 304 3.37 1.02 24.25
N LYS A 305 4.58 1.28 24.74
CA LYS A 305 5.20 2.60 24.85
C LYS A 305 6.42 2.73 23.91
N ASN A 306 7.19 1.66 23.74
CA ASN A 306 8.31 1.55 22.82
C ASN A 306 7.90 0.94 21.46
N SER A 307 8.01 1.72 20.39
CA SER A 307 7.70 1.36 19.02
C SER A 307 8.58 0.24 18.43
N ALA A 308 9.71 -0.09 19.05
CA ALA A 308 10.51 -1.26 18.66
C ALA A 308 9.74 -2.58 18.75
N PHE A 309 8.79 -2.70 19.68
CA PHE A 309 7.91 -3.87 19.76
C PHE A 309 6.97 -3.97 18.56
N LEU A 310 6.49 -2.84 18.04
CA LEU A 310 5.71 -2.85 16.81
C LEU A 310 6.58 -3.17 15.59
N ARG A 311 7.81 -2.63 15.52
CA ARG A 311 8.77 -3.00 14.47
C ARG A 311 9.06 -4.51 14.49
N GLU A 312 9.20 -5.10 15.67
CA GLU A 312 9.31 -6.54 15.86
C GLU A 312 8.05 -7.27 15.37
N ALA A 313 6.84 -6.79 15.71
CA ALA A 313 5.58 -7.35 15.24
C ALA A 313 5.48 -7.33 13.71
N GLN A 314 5.86 -6.22 13.06
CA GLN A 314 5.91 -6.11 11.61
C GLN A 314 6.92 -7.10 11.01
N MET A 315 8.11 -7.25 11.60
CA MET A 315 9.08 -8.25 11.14
C MET A 315 8.51 -9.68 11.25
N LYS A 316 7.85 -10.02 12.37
CA LYS A 316 7.20 -11.33 12.56
C LYS A 316 6.14 -11.61 11.48
N CYS A 317 5.44 -10.59 10.98
CA CYS A 317 4.43 -10.72 9.93
C CYS A 317 4.99 -11.22 8.60
N LEU A 318 6.29 -11.09 8.32
CA LEU A 318 6.91 -11.73 7.15
C LEU A 318 6.69 -13.24 7.11
N ARG A 319 6.56 -13.90 8.27
CA ARG A 319 6.31 -15.34 8.38
C ARG A 319 4.83 -15.70 8.24
N TYR A 320 3.94 -14.76 8.49
CA TYR A 320 2.49 -14.99 8.51
C TYR A 320 1.81 -14.58 7.20
N ILE A 321 2.46 -13.72 6.41
CA ILE A 321 1.90 -13.17 5.19
C ILE A 321 2.70 -13.71 3.98
N PRO A 322 2.16 -14.68 3.22
CA PRO A 322 2.82 -15.17 2.02
C PRO A 322 2.84 -14.09 0.91
N SER A 323 3.78 -14.21 -0.04
CA SER A 323 4.07 -13.20 -1.08
C SER A 323 4.16 -11.77 -0.55
N SER A 324 4.79 -11.61 0.62
CA SER A 324 5.03 -10.31 1.23
C SER A 324 6.51 -9.90 1.20
N GLY A 325 6.77 -8.67 1.61
CA GLY A 325 8.10 -8.10 1.74
C GLY A 325 8.04 -6.87 2.63
N MET A 326 9.12 -6.62 3.36
CA MET A 326 9.20 -5.52 4.31
C MET A 326 10.39 -4.65 3.94
N ILE A 327 10.17 -3.35 3.78
CA ILE A 327 11.25 -2.37 3.75
C ILE A 327 11.57 -1.95 5.18
N VAL A 328 12.85 -1.82 5.49
CA VAL A 328 13.34 -1.39 6.80
C VAL A 328 13.66 0.10 6.72
N LEU A 329 13.28 0.87 7.75
CA LEU A 329 13.38 2.33 7.79
C LEU A 329 14.17 2.86 9.00
N THR A 330 14.99 2.02 9.63
CA THR A 330 15.75 2.38 10.85
C THR A 330 16.77 3.51 10.66
N ASP A 331 17.05 3.93 9.43
CA ASP A 331 18.00 4.97 9.06
C ASP A 331 17.37 6.26 8.51
N VAL A 332 16.06 6.27 8.30
CA VAL A 332 15.32 7.45 7.78
C VAL A 332 14.33 8.03 8.78
N GLY A 333 14.35 7.55 10.03
CA GLY A 333 13.58 8.12 11.13
C GLY A 333 14.05 9.52 11.51
N ASP A 334 13.24 10.20 12.31
CA ASP A 334 13.53 11.55 12.82
C ASP A 334 13.10 11.63 14.30
N ALA A 335 13.89 12.27 15.15
CA ALA A 335 13.60 12.35 16.58
C ALA A 335 12.48 13.35 16.91
N HIS A 336 12.24 14.30 16.02
CA HIS A 336 11.39 15.48 16.20
C HIS A 336 10.08 15.39 15.40
N THR A 337 10.05 14.61 14.31
CA THR A 337 8.82 14.35 13.55
C THR A 337 8.55 12.86 13.35
N ILE A 338 7.27 12.50 13.49
CA ILE A 338 6.75 11.16 13.17
C ILE A 338 6.69 10.90 11.65
N HIS A 339 6.87 11.94 10.85
CA HIS A 339 6.82 11.87 9.39
C HIS A 339 8.22 12.06 8.78
N PRO A 340 8.98 10.97 8.53
CA PRO A 340 10.25 10.99 7.82
C PRO A 340 10.22 11.84 6.55
N MET A 341 11.17 12.76 6.40
CA MET A 341 11.25 13.65 5.24
C MET A 341 11.80 12.95 3.98
N GLU A 342 12.55 11.87 4.15
CA GLU A 342 13.22 11.07 3.10
C GLU A 342 12.26 10.13 2.34
N LYS A 343 11.20 10.67 1.73
CA LYS A 343 10.15 9.87 1.05
C LYS A 343 10.64 9.18 -0.23
N GLU A 344 11.62 9.75 -0.92
CA GLU A 344 12.23 9.11 -2.09
C GLU A 344 12.89 7.78 -1.72
N THR A 345 13.65 7.76 -0.60
CA THR A 345 14.28 6.55 -0.09
C THR A 345 13.25 5.46 0.20
N VAL A 346 12.10 5.81 0.79
CA VAL A 346 11.00 4.87 1.06
C VAL A 346 10.41 4.31 -0.24
N GLY A 347 10.07 5.17 -1.20
CA GLY A 347 9.51 4.76 -2.50
C GLY A 347 10.47 3.87 -3.29
N ASN A 348 11.76 4.21 -3.30
CA ASN A 348 12.80 3.42 -3.96
C ASN A 348 12.97 2.04 -3.32
N ARG A 349 12.90 1.91 -1.99
CA ARG A 349 12.97 0.61 -1.32
C ARG A 349 11.78 -0.29 -1.67
N PHE A 350 10.57 0.27 -1.75
CA PHE A 350 9.41 -0.48 -2.25
C PHE A 350 9.63 -0.93 -3.70
N ALA A 351 10.22 -0.07 -4.53
CA ALA A 351 10.52 -0.42 -5.91
C ALA A 351 11.54 -1.55 -6.01
N TYR A 352 12.56 -1.60 -5.14
CA TYR A 352 13.50 -2.73 -5.10
C TYR A 352 12.81 -4.06 -4.76
N LEU A 353 11.89 -4.06 -3.78
CA LEU A 353 11.04 -5.22 -3.49
C LEU A 353 10.24 -5.66 -4.71
N ALA A 354 9.53 -4.75 -5.36
CA ALA A 354 8.75 -5.07 -6.55
C ALA A 354 9.61 -5.59 -7.70
N LEU A 355 10.70 -4.90 -8.03
CA LEU A 355 11.60 -5.28 -9.12
C LEU A 355 12.20 -6.68 -8.90
N GLY A 356 12.65 -6.99 -7.68
CA GLY A 356 13.27 -8.28 -7.41
C GLY A 356 12.27 -9.43 -7.16
N ARG A 357 11.20 -9.20 -6.38
CA ARG A 357 10.26 -10.25 -5.97
C ARG A 357 9.06 -10.40 -6.91
N THR A 358 8.58 -9.33 -7.53
CA THR A 358 7.45 -9.38 -8.48
C THR A 358 7.93 -9.55 -9.93
N TYR A 359 8.93 -8.78 -10.35
CA TYR A 359 9.40 -8.77 -11.75
C TYR A 359 10.66 -9.61 -11.99
N GLY A 360 11.15 -10.33 -10.97
CA GLY A 360 12.25 -11.29 -11.09
C GLY A 360 13.60 -10.71 -11.49
N LYS A 361 13.81 -9.39 -11.33
CA LYS A 361 15.12 -8.77 -11.56
C LYS A 361 16.11 -9.29 -10.52
N LYS A 362 17.35 -9.55 -10.95
CA LYS A 362 18.40 -10.17 -10.12
C LYS A 362 19.61 -9.25 -10.01
N GLY A 363 20.52 -9.57 -9.09
CA GLY A 363 21.82 -8.90 -8.94
C GLY A 363 21.89 -7.83 -7.84
N PHE A 364 20.82 -7.65 -7.07
CA PHE A 364 20.75 -6.71 -5.95
C PHE A 364 19.89 -7.29 -4.81
N PRO A 365 20.18 -6.96 -3.53
CA PRO A 365 19.29 -7.27 -2.43
C PRO A 365 18.06 -6.37 -2.47
N VAL A 366 16.92 -6.90 -2.03
CA VAL A 366 15.64 -6.19 -2.05
C VAL A 366 15.21 -5.68 -0.68
N THR A 367 15.88 -6.12 0.38
CA THR A 367 15.69 -5.65 1.76
C THR A 367 17.03 -5.70 2.51
N GLY A 368 17.04 -5.15 3.72
CA GLY A 368 18.23 -5.13 4.57
C GLY A 368 18.30 -6.31 5.54
N PRO A 369 19.38 -6.39 6.35
CA PRO A 369 19.63 -7.51 7.23
C PRO A 369 18.48 -7.79 8.22
N LEU A 370 18.13 -9.07 8.36
CA LEU A 370 17.17 -9.56 9.35
C LEU A 370 17.87 -10.49 10.32
N TYR A 371 17.70 -10.28 11.63
CA TYR A 371 18.30 -11.16 12.63
C TYR A 371 17.86 -12.62 12.43
N ARG A 372 18.83 -13.53 12.42
CA ARG A 372 18.61 -14.97 12.23
C ARG A 372 18.88 -15.76 13.50
N SER A 373 20.07 -15.61 14.08
CA SER A 373 20.47 -16.37 15.26
C SER A 373 21.59 -15.72 16.04
N MET A 374 21.77 -16.18 17.28
CA MET A 374 22.89 -15.82 18.14
C MET A 374 23.65 -17.07 18.62
N LYS A 375 24.95 -16.91 18.88
CA LYS A 375 25.82 -17.91 19.49
C LYS A 375 26.65 -17.26 20.59
N VAL A 376 26.60 -17.80 21.80
CA VAL A 376 27.46 -17.37 22.92
C VAL A 376 28.84 -18.03 22.77
N GLU A 377 29.90 -17.25 22.91
CA GLU A 377 31.29 -17.72 22.91
C GLU A 377 32.08 -17.04 24.02
N GLY A 378 32.20 -17.68 25.19
CA GLY A 378 32.81 -17.05 26.35
C GLY A 378 31.99 -15.86 26.82
N ASN A 379 32.58 -14.65 26.82
CA ASN A 379 31.95 -13.42 27.27
C ASN A 379 31.41 -12.53 26.11
N LYS A 380 31.21 -13.11 24.92
CA LYS A 380 30.69 -12.41 23.73
C LYS A 380 29.55 -13.19 23.09
N ILE A 381 28.70 -12.49 22.35
CA ILE A 381 27.65 -13.05 21.52
C ILE A 381 27.97 -12.75 20.06
N ILE A 382 27.90 -13.78 19.20
CA ILE A 382 28.02 -13.67 17.74
C ILE A 382 26.62 -13.76 17.14
N LEU A 383 26.25 -12.76 16.35
CA LEU A 383 24.96 -12.62 15.70
C LEU A 383 25.08 -12.89 14.20
N SER A 384 24.13 -13.64 13.66
CA SER A 384 23.99 -13.89 12.23
C SER A 384 22.69 -13.30 11.69
N PHE A 385 22.69 -12.98 10.40
CA PHE A 385 21.60 -12.29 9.74
C PHE A 385 21.30 -12.92 8.37
N ASP A 386 20.04 -12.91 7.99
CA ASP A 386 19.61 -13.10 6.61
C ASP A 386 19.70 -11.77 5.84
N GLU A 387 19.55 -11.80 4.50
CA GLU A 387 19.45 -10.60 3.64
C GLU A 387 20.70 -9.67 3.67
N ILE A 388 21.88 -10.23 3.98
CA ILE A 388 23.16 -9.49 4.05
C ILE A 388 23.83 -9.25 2.69
N GLY A 389 23.37 -9.91 1.63
CA GLY A 389 24.01 -9.82 0.31
C GLY A 389 25.50 -10.21 0.38
N LYS A 390 26.40 -9.27 0.08
CA LYS A 390 27.86 -9.48 0.13
C LYS A 390 28.45 -9.39 1.54
N GLY A 391 27.70 -8.90 2.52
CA GLY A 391 28.16 -8.72 3.89
C GLY A 391 27.53 -7.49 4.55
N LEU A 392 27.95 -7.25 5.78
CA LEU A 392 27.50 -6.17 6.64
C LEU A 392 28.44 -4.96 6.58
N THR A 393 27.91 -3.77 6.86
CA THR A 393 28.70 -2.54 6.95
C THR A 393 28.05 -1.56 7.91
N THR A 394 28.86 -0.68 8.48
CA THR A 394 28.40 0.52 9.20
C THR A 394 28.72 1.80 8.45
N PHE A 395 29.15 1.69 7.19
CA PHE A 395 29.80 2.78 6.44
C PHE A 395 31.04 3.33 7.16
N ARG A 396 31.77 2.45 7.87
CA ARG A 396 32.92 2.80 8.72
C ARG A 396 32.58 3.76 9.87
N ARG A 397 31.29 3.90 10.21
CA ARG A 397 30.83 4.61 11.40
C ARG A 397 30.92 3.69 12.63
N PRO A 398 30.98 4.27 13.85
CA PRO A 398 30.89 3.48 15.08
C PRO A 398 29.64 2.61 15.12
N PHE A 399 29.74 1.46 15.76
CA PHE A 399 28.56 0.68 16.11
C PHE A 399 27.82 1.38 17.25
N THR A 400 26.53 1.62 17.05
CA THR A 400 25.64 2.24 18.05
C THR A 400 24.34 1.43 18.18
N GLY A 401 23.63 1.63 19.28
CA GLY A 401 22.31 1.02 19.48
C GLY A 401 22.31 -0.48 19.81
N PHE A 402 23.47 -1.08 20.10
CA PHE A 402 23.57 -2.44 20.65
C PHE A 402 23.57 -2.42 22.18
N GLU A 403 22.79 -3.32 22.77
CA GLU A 403 22.73 -3.55 24.22
C GLU A 403 22.86 -5.04 24.49
N ILE A 404 23.54 -5.42 25.57
CA ILE A 404 23.80 -6.81 25.96
C ILE A 404 23.42 -7.02 27.43
N ALA A 405 22.83 -8.17 27.75
CA ALA A 405 22.43 -8.52 29.11
C ALA A 405 22.94 -9.89 29.52
N GLY A 406 23.20 -10.05 30.81
CA GLY A 406 23.49 -11.32 31.45
C GLY A 406 22.22 -11.98 32.01
N GLU A 407 22.40 -13.06 32.78
CA GLU A 407 21.30 -13.76 33.45
C GLU A 407 20.53 -12.89 34.45
N ASP A 408 21.19 -11.84 34.97
CA ASP A 408 20.64 -10.82 35.86
C ASP A 408 19.60 -9.92 35.21
N ARG A 409 19.44 -10.05 33.89
CA ARG A 409 18.39 -9.38 33.15
C ARG A 409 18.57 -7.85 33.14
N ILE A 410 19.80 -7.36 33.17
CA ILE A 410 20.08 -5.93 33.05
C ILE A 410 20.79 -5.68 31.72
N PHE A 411 20.25 -4.78 30.89
CA PHE A 411 20.86 -4.40 29.63
C PHE A 411 21.89 -3.30 29.83
N HIS A 412 23.11 -3.55 29.34
CA HIS A 412 24.20 -2.59 29.29
C HIS A 412 24.48 -2.20 27.83
N PRO A 413 24.92 -0.96 27.53
CA PRO A 413 25.47 -0.61 26.23
C PRO A 413 26.57 -1.59 25.84
N ALA A 414 26.60 -2.03 24.58
CA ALA A 414 27.53 -3.07 24.16
C ALA A 414 28.56 -2.56 23.14
N ASP A 415 29.79 -3.05 23.27
CA ASP A 415 30.80 -2.96 22.24
C ASP A 415 30.44 -3.95 21.13
N ALA A 416 30.20 -3.44 19.93
CA ALA A 416 29.91 -4.26 18.76
C ALA A 416 30.92 -4.03 17.64
N ARG A 417 31.21 -5.08 16.88
CA ARG A 417 32.10 -5.03 15.71
C ARG A 417 31.68 -6.05 14.65
N LEU A 418 32.14 -5.84 13.42
CA LEU A 418 32.03 -6.87 12.38
C LEU A 418 32.88 -8.10 12.77
N GLY A 419 32.30 -9.27 12.54
CA GLY A 419 33.01 -10.54 12.56
C GLY A 419 33.81 -10.77 11.28
N GLU A 420 34.35 -11.98 11.15
CA GLU A 420 35.16 -12.37 10.00
C GLU A 420 34.37 -12.20 8.68
N GLY A 421 35.05 -11.66 7.66
CA GLY A 421 34.46 -11.42 6.34
C GLY A 421 33.25 -10.48 6.34
N ALA A 422 33.02 -9.73 7.42
CA ALA A 422 31.83 -8.91 7.63
C ALA A 422 30.50 -9.71 7.52
N GLN A 423 30.50 -10.99 7.88
CA GLN A 423 29.31 -11.84 7.77
C GLN A 423 28.47 -11.89 9.06
N THR A 424 29.06 -11.52 10.19
CA THR A 424 28.43 -11.55 11.51
C THR A 424 28.69 -10.26 12.28
N VAL A 425 27.96 -10.05 13.37
CA VAL A 425 28.27 -9.00 14.36
C VAL A 425 28.67 -9.69 15.66
N VAL A 426 29.78 -9.26 16.24
CA VAL A 426 30.26 -9.73 17.55
C VAL A 426 29.98 -8.64 18.56
N VAL A 427 29.29 -9.00 19.65
CA VAL A 427 28.81 -8.09 20.69
C VAL A 427 29.33 -8.53 22.05
N SER A 428 29.84 -7.60 22.86
CA SER A 428 30.34 -7.88 24.21
C SER A 428 30.23 -6.65 25.11
N ASN A 429 30.31 -6.86 26.42
CA ASN A 429 30.53 -5.81 27.40
C ASN A 429 31.41 -6.38 28.53
N PRO A 430 32.47 -5.67 29.00
CA PRO A 430 33.35 -6.17 30.06
C PRO A 430 32.67 -6.49 31.39
N GLU A 431 31.55 -5.83 31.71
CA GLU A 431 30.75 -6.04 32.93
C GLU A 431 29.84 -7.28 32.80
N VAL A 432 29.44 -7.64 31.59
CA VAL A 432 28.56 -8.78 31.31
C VAL A 432 29.39 -10.04 31.02
N LYS A 433 29.79 -10.76 32.07
CA LYS A 433 30.66 -11.96 31.96
C LYS A 433 29.99 -13.16 31.30
N HIS A 434 28.69 -13.33 31.50
CA HIS A 434 27.88 -14.44 30.99
C HIS A 434 26.70 -13.89 30.20
N PRO A 435 26.93 -13.41 28.95
CA PRO A 435 25.88 -12.77 28.18
C PRO A 435 24.86 -13.79 27.67
N VAL A 436 23.57 -13.45 27.77
CA VAL A 436 22.45 -14.31 27.36
C VAL A 436 21.49 -13.61 26.39
N ALA A 437 21.55 -12.29 26.26
CA ALA A 437 20.68 -11.54 25.37
C ALA A 437 21.35 -10.33 24.72
N VAL A 438 20.94 -10.02 23.49
CA VAL A 438 21.32 -8.79 22.76
C VAL A 438 20.08 -8.11 22.22
N ARG A 439 20.09 -6.77 22.23
CA ARG A 439 19.15 -5.91 21.52
C ARG A 439 19.91 -5.01 20.56
N TYR A 440 19.31 -4.72 19.42
CA TYR A 440 19.78 -3.71 18.47
C TYR A 440 18.63 -2.81 18.06
N ALA A 441 18.85 -1.49 18.17
CA ALA A 441 17.88 -0.49 17.74
C ALA A 441 16.49 -0.68 18.38
N PHE A 442 16.46 -1.21 19.61
CA PHE A 442 15.24 -1.62 20.31
C PHE A 442 14.67 -0.50 21.21
N LYS A 443 14.64 0.73 20.69
CA LYS A 443 14.15 1.95 21.35
C LYS A 443 13.20 2.71 20.44
N ASP A 444 12.47 3.69 20.96
CA ASP A 444 11.55 4.50 20.15
C ASP A 444 12.24 5.18 18.96
N TYR A 445 13.24 6.01 19.29
CA TYR A 445 14.12 6.63 18.33
C TYR A 445 15.50 5.98 18.35
N VAL A 446 16.08 5.83 17.16
CA VAL A 446 17.45 5.36 16.94
C VAL A 446 17.86 5.73 15.53
N GLU A 447 19.14 6.06 15.35
CA GLU A 447 19.77 6.12 14.04
C GLU A 447 20.47 4.79 13.77
N GLY A 448 19.86 3.97 12.91
CA GLY A 448 20.40 2.65 12.56
C GLY A 448 21.82 2.74 12.01
N CYS A 449 22.76 1.99 12.61
CA CYS A 449 24.16 1.97 12.20
C CYS A 449 24.53 0.75 11.35
N LEU A 450 23.71 -0.32 11.33
CA LEU A 450 24.00 -1.58 10.65
C LEU A 450 23.24 -1.68 9.32
N PHE A 451 23.97 -2.02 8.26
CA PHE A 451 23.46 -2.15 6.90
C PHE A 451 24.04 -3.39 6.24
N ASN A 452 23.41 -3.86 5.16
CA ASN A 452 24.12 -4.69 4.19
C ASN A 452 25.03 -3.83 3.30
N MET A 453 25.95 -4.46 2.55
CA MET A 453 26.88 -3.77 1.65
C MET A 453 26.21 -3.01 0.49
N SER A 454 24.90 -3.18 0.27
CA SER A 454 24.13 -2.39 -0.70
C SER A 454 23.47 -1.16 -0.08
N GLY A 455 23.70 -0.91 1.21
CA GLY A 455 23.18 0.25 1.93
C GLY A 455 21.73 0.11 2.40
N LEU A 456 21.17 -1.11 2.43
CA LEU A 456 19.86 -1.34 3.04
C LEU A 456 20.02 -1.60 4.54
N PRO A 457 19.26 -0.90 5.41
CA PRO A 457 19.45 -0.93 6.86
C PRO A 457 18.92 -2.23 7.48
N ALA A 458 19.53 -2.64 8.59
CA ALA A 458 19.08 -3.78 9.37
C ALA A 458 17.82 -3.44 10.20
N SER A 459 16.89 -4.40 10.29
CA SER A 459 15.73 -4.30 11.18
C SER A 459 16.20 -4.23 12.64
N SER A 460 15.47 -3.49 13.48
CA SER A 460 15.63 -3.64 14.94
C SER A 460 15.29 -5.06 15.37
N PHE A 461 15.97 -5.57 16.38
CA PHE A 461 15.70 -6.90 16.92
C PHE A 461 16.06 -7.01 18.41
N ARG A 462 15.59 -8.10 19.01
CA ARG A 462 16.00 -8.59 20.31
C ARG A 462 16.16 -10.11 20.25
N THR A 463 17.04 -10.67 21.06
CA THR A 463 17.23 -12.13 21.15
C THR A 463 16.48 -12.76 22.32
N ASP A 464 15.85 -11.92 23.13
CA ASP A 464 15.14 -12.28 24.34
C ASP A 464 13.61 -12.35 24.19
N ASN A 465 12.93 -12.89 25.20
CA ASN A 465 11.47 -13.04 25.24
C ASN A 465 10.78 -12.52 26.51
N TRP A 466 11.55 -11.97 27.46
CA TRP A 466 11.06 -11.26 28.65
C TRP A 466 10.37 -9.93 28.35
#